data_AF-A0A6L3EWF9-F1
#
_entry.id   AF-A0A6L3EWF9-F1
#
_cell.length_a   1.000
_cell.length_b   1.000
_cell.length_c   1.000
_cell.angle_alpha   90.00
_cell.angle_beta   90.00
_cell.angle_gamma   90.00
#
_symmetry.space_group_name_H-M   'P 1'
#
loop_
_entity.id
_entity.type
_entity.pdbx_description
1 polymer ?
#
loop_
_entity_poly.entity_id
_entity_poly.type
_entity_poly.pdbx_seq_one_letter_code
_entity_poly.pdbx_strand_id
1 'polypeptide(L)' 'MDWYTTDVDRKVAALILDADSVRFDASDLMPGEVGAGSFWKSMSDYVSGSTDLETALTEIDAAWPNN' A
#
# COMPACT_ATOMS: atom_id res chain seq x y z
N MET A 1 -9.21 -22.06 -14.99
CA MET A 1 -7.97 -21.43 -15.50
C MET A 1 -8.09 -20.95 -16.94
N ASP A 2 -9.02 -21.50 -17.72
CA ASP A 2 -9.15 -21.23 -19.16
C ASP A 2 -9.61 -19.81 -19.50
N TRP A 3 -10.10 -19.06 -18.51
CA TRP A 3 -10.57 -17.68 -18.66
C TRP A 3 -9.41 -16.67 -18.60
N TYR A 4 -8.23 -17.12 -18.13
CA TYR A 4 -7.02 -16.32 -18.06
C TYR A 4 -6.21 -16.52 -19.34
N THR A 5 -6.09 -15.47 -20.13
CA THR A 5 -5.46 -15.47 -21.45
C THR A 5 -3.94 -15.63 -21.39
N THR A 6 -3.29 -15.14 -20.33
CA THR A 6 -1.83 -15.22 -20.19
C THR A 6 -1.40 -16.21 -19.11
N ASP A 7 -0.17 -16.74 -19.25
CA ASP A 7 0.44 -17.59 -18.22
C ASP A 7 0.70 -16.83 -16.92
N VAL A 8 0.93 -15.52 -16.98
CA VAL A 8 1.13 -14.69 -15.80
C VAL A 8 -0.17 -14.63 -15.00
N ASP A 9 -1.30 -14.35 -15.64
CA ASP A 9 -2.58 -14.28 -14.96
C ASP A 9 -2.98 -15.63 -14.34
N ARG A 10 -2.73 -16.74 -15.06
CA ARG A 10 -2.93 -18.10 -14.52
C ARG A 10 -2.09 -18.35 -13.26
N LYS A 11 -0.82 -17.92 -13.27
CA LYS A 11 0.06 -18.08 -12.09
C LYS A 11 -0.39 -17.22 -10.92
N VAL A 12 -0.76 -15.96 -11.15
CA VAL A 12 -1.29 -15.07 -10.11
C VAL A 12 -2.57 -15.65 -9.50
N ALA A 13 -3.49 -16.15 -10.33
CA ALA A 13 -4.73 -16.76 -9.86
C ALA A 13 -4.49 -18.05 -9.04
N ALA A 14 -3.51 -18.89 -9.43
CA ALA A 14 -3.14 -20.06 -8.65
C ALA A 14 -2.55 -19.66 -7.29
N LEU A 15 -1.68 -18.65 -7.27
CA LEU A 15 -1.06 -18.12 -6.06
C LEU A 15 -2.11 -17.59 -5.06
N ILE A 16 -3.16 -16.94 -5.56
CA ILE A 16 -4.29 -16.47 -4.74
C ILE A 16 -5.14 -17.65 -4.23
N LEU A 17 -5.38 -18.66 -5.07
CA LEU A 17 -6.21 -19.82 -4.71
C LEU A 17 -5.57 -20.69 -3.62
N ASP A 18 -4.24 -20.82 -3.65
CA ASP A 18 -3.47 -21.65 -2.73
C ASP A 18 -3.04 -20.89 -1.45
N ALA A 19 -3.29 -19.58 -1.37
CA ALA A 19 -2.89 -18.78 -0.22
C ALA A 19 -3.80 -19.01 0.99
N ASP A 20 -3.21 -19.27 2.16
CA ASP A 20 -3.95 -19.32 3.44
C ASP A 20 -4.59 -17.97 3.81
N SER A 21 -3.98 -16.87 3.36
CA SER A 21 -4.49 -15.52 3.59
C SER A 21 -4.13 -14.62 2.41
N VAL A 22 -5.08 -13.79 2.00
CA VAL A 22 -4.89 -12.74 1.01
C VAL A 22 -4.98 -11.40 1.73
N ARG A 23 -3.97 -10.55 1.55
CA ARG A 23 -4.00 -9.15 2.01
C ARG A 23 -3.97 -8.24 0.79
N PHE A 24 -4.88 -7.28 0.78
CA PHE A 24 -4.94 -6.23 -0.22
C PHE A 24 -4.66 -4.92 0.49
N ASP A 25 -3.65 -4.18 0.01
CA ASP A 25 -3.38 -2.84 0.50
C ASP A 25 -4.37 -1.89 -0.16
N ALA A 26 -5.35 -1.40 0.59
CA ALA A 26 -6.43 -0.55 0.10
C ALA A 26 -5.99 0.92 -0.02
N SER A 27 -4.78 1.14 -0.56
CA SER A 27 -4.17 2.46 -0.68
C SER A 27 -5.04 3.45 -1.48
N ASP A 28 -5.83 2.94 -2.45
CA ASP A 28 -6.80 3.72 -3.22
C ASP A 28 -7.95 4.29 -2.38
N LEU A 29 -8.23 3.72 -1.21
CA LEU A 29 -9.25 4.23 -0.29
C LEU A 29 -8.71 5.31 0.65
N MET A 30 -7.40 5.55 0.67
CA MET A 30 -6.85 6.65 1.45
C MET A 30 -7.31 7.99 0.87
N PRO A 31 -7.62 9.00 1.71
CA PRO A 31 -7.80 10.37 1.25
C PRO A 31 -6.60 10.82 0.41
N GLY A 32 -6.83 11.63 -0.62
CA GLY A 32 -5.75 12.06 -1.53
C GLY A 32 -4.61 12.78 -0.81
N GLU A 33 -4.93 13.53 0.26
CA GLU A 33 -3.94 14.19 1.13
C GLU A 33 -3.06 13.21 1.91
N VAL A 34 -3.54 12.00 2.17
CA VAL A 34 -2.78 10.93 2.81
C VAL A 34 -2.03 10.12 1.75
N GLY A 35 -2.76 9.44 0.85
CA GLY A 35 -2.19 8.43 -0.05
C GLY A 35 -1.21 8.99 -1.09
N ALA A 36 -1.55 10.15 -1.69
CA ALA A 36 -0.66 10.83 -2.63
C ALA A 36 0.17 11.95 -1.98
N GLY A 37 -0.06 12.24 -0.69
CA GLY A 37 0.55 13.34 0.05
C GLY A 37 1.47 12.87 1.17
N SER A 38 0.98 12.91 2.41
CA SER A 38 1.78 12.65 3.62
C SER A 38 2.48 11.30 3.57
N PHE A 39 1.79 10.25 3.11
CA PHE A 39 2.37 8.90 2.99
C PHE A 39 3.62 8.91 2.12
N TRP A 40 3.53 9.43 0.89
CA TRP A 40 4.65 9.39 -0.04
C TRP A 40 5.82 10.23 0.44
N LYS A 41 5.55 11.42 1.00
CA LYS A 41 6.58 12.31 1.53
C LYS A 41 7.31 11.66 2.72
N SER A 42 6.58 11.26 3.76
CA SER A 42 7.17 10.74 5.00
C SER A 42 7.92 9.42 4.76
N MET A 43 7.45 8.56 3.84
CA MET A 43 8.19 7.36 3.45
C MET A 43 9.47 7.67 2.64
N SER A 44 9.45 8.70 1.78
CA SER A 44 10.65 9.16 1.07
C SER A 44 11.68 9.77 2.02
N ASP A 45 11.22 10.54 3.00
CA ASP A 45 12.07 11.13 4.04
C ASP A 45 12.68 10.03 4.92
N TYR A 46 11.93 8.99 5.26
CA TYR A 46 12.45 7.84 6.01
C TYR A 46 13.51 7.07 5.21
N VAL A 47 13.23 6.72 3.95
CA VAL A 47 14.16 5.96 3.10
C VAL A 47 15.43 6.76 2.80
N SER A 48 15.34 8.09 2.70
CA SER A 48 16.50 8.96 2.53
C SER A 48 17.29 9.20 3.82
N GLY A 49 16.77 8.79 4.98
CA GLY A 49 17.38 9.03 6.29
C GLY A 49 17.16 10.43 6.84
N SER A 50 16.23 11.21 6.26
CA SER A 50 15.87 12.56 6.71
C SER A 50 14.98 12.54 7.96
N THR A 51 14.31 11.42 8.24
CA THR A 51 13.50 11.21 9.45
C THR A 51 13.57 9.74 9.91
N ASP A 52 13.20 9.47 11.15
CA ASP A 52 13.05 8.11 11.67
C ASP A 52 11.65 7.54 11.36
N LEU A 53 11.52 6.21 11.50
CA LEU A 53 10.28 5.50 11.18
C LEU A 53 9.11 5.96 12.05
N GLU A 54 9.34 6.24 13.33
CA GLU A 54 8.28 6.59 14.27
C GLU A 54 7.70 7.96 13.96
N THR A 55 8.57 8.93 13.65
CA THR A 55 8.18 10.25 13.17
C THR A 55 7.42 10.16 11.86
N ALA A 56 7.92 9.39 10.88
CA ALA A 56 7.24 9.22 9.59
C ALA A 56 5.82 8.66 9.74
N LEU A 57 5.64 7.62 10.57
CA LEU A 57 4.32 7.01 10.79
C LEU A 57 3.37 7.97 11.53
N THR A 58 3.88 8.74 12.49
CA THR A 58 3.11 9.74 13.24
C THR A 58 2.59 10.85 12.31
N GLU A 59 3.41 11.32 11.38
CA GLU A 59 3.00 12.33 10.39
C GLU A 59 1.92 11.83 9.43
N ILE A 60 2.02 10.57 9.00
CA ILE A 60 1.03 9.92 8.13
C ILE A 60 -0.31 9.80 8.87
N ASP A 61 -0.30 9.33 10.11
CA ASP A 61 -1.50 9.17 10.94
C ASP A 61 -2.19 10.52 11.21
N ALA A 62 -1.41 11.55 11.53
CA ALA A 62 -1.92 12.90 11.78
C ALA A 62 -2.52 13.59 10.53
N ALA A 63 -2.22 13.11 9.33
CA ALA A 63 -2.73 13.67 8.08
C ALA A 63 -4.14 13.19 7.72
N TRP A 64 -4.71 12.23 8.47
CA TRP A 64 -6.07 11.79 8.23
C TRP A 64 -7.09 12.90 8.59
N PRO A 65 -8.08 13.17 7.72
CA PRO A 65 -9.10 14.16 8.01
C PRO A 65 -9.96 13.71 9.19
N ASN A 66 -10.09 14.58 10.19
CA ASN A 66 -11.03 14.41 11.29
C ASN A 66 -12.44 14.77 10.79
N ASN A 67 -13.36 13.80 10.80
CA ASN A 67 -14.77 14.02 10.46
C ASN A 67 -15.44 15.08 11.34
#